data_AF-A4A221-F1
#
_entry.id   AF-A4A221-F1
#
_cell.length_a   1.000
_cell.length_b   1.000
_cell.length_c   1.000
_cell.angle_alpha   90.00
_cell.angle_beta   90.00
_cell.angle_gamma   90.00
#
_symmetry.space_group_name_H-M   'P 1'
#
loop_
_entity.id
_entity.type
_entity.pdbx_description
1 polymer ?
#
loop_
_entity_poly.entity_id
_entity_poly.type
_entity_poly.pdbx_seq_one_letter_code
_entity_poly.pdbx_strand_id
1 'polypeptide(L)'
;MAKLAGKPRELGYRWPAEWEPHVGTLLSWAHNRESWPDKFEPIPFVYQRLVETLSQFEPVHIQAAGDALAEATQMVGHLPNVTLHPIATNDAWARDHGPIFLQSTNDDQPRAALDWRYNAWGGKYPPWDADDASAQQLLADLDVPYFEPGIILEGGAVEGNGAGVILTTEECLLNPNRNPTLSRDDMERYLRDYLCAEKVLWLGRGIVGDDTDGHIDELARFVAPNRIVAAYEPNTGDENHEPLAENFARLQAMTDPHGKPFEVIKLPMPQPKLVGEQRIPACYCNFYIANGVVIVPQFDDPADAAAVEVLRRCFPDRQIVPLPALDLVWGLGAYHCITQQIMR
;
A
#
# COMPACT_ATOMS: atom_id res chain seq x y z
N MET A 1 4.70 -16.98 -18.89
CA MET A 1 4.19 -15.60 -18.77
C MET A 1 4.90 -14.67 -19.76
N ALA A 2 4.20 -13.70 -20.34
CA ALA A 2 4.75 -12.79 -21.35
C ALA A 2 4.86 -11.34 -20.85
N LYS A 3 6.06 -10.75 -20.98
CA LYS A 3 6.26 -9.29 -20.90
C LYS A 3 5.58 -8.64 -22.10
N LEU A 4 4.69 -7.69 -21.84
CA LEU A 4 3.97 -6.94 -22.85
C LEU A 4 4.82 -5.76 -23.34
N ALA A 5 4.71 -5.47 -24.64
CA ALA A 5 5.33 -4.32 -25.27
C ALA A 5 4.32 -3.17 -25.39
N GLY A 6 4.79 -1.92 -25.30
CA GLY A 6 3.96 -0.72 -25.34
C GLY A 6 3.63 -0.15 -23.96
N LYS A 7 2.74 0.84 -23.91
CA LYS A 7 2.29 1.47 -22.66
C LYS A 7 0.87 1.03 -22.31
N PRO A 8 0.57 0.70 -21.05
CA PRO A 8 -0.77 0.29 -20.64
C PRO A 8 -1.90 1.23 -21.11
N ARG A 9 -1.69 2.55 -20.96
CA ARG A 9 -2.67 3.56 -21.40
C ARG A 9 -3.04 3.44 -22.89
N GLU A 10 -2.07 3.14 -23.75
CA GLU A 10 -2.27 3.03 -25.20
C GLU A 10 -2.96 1.71 -25.59
N LEU A 11 -2.86 0.70 -24.72
CA LEU A 11 -3.36 -0.66 -24.93
C LEU A 11 -4.71 -0.91 -24.27
N GLY A 12 -5.39 0.14 -23.82
CA GLY A 12 -6.71 0.02 -23.19
C GLY A 12 -6.65 -0.64 -21.83
N TYR A 13 -5.70 -0.24 -20.97
CA TYR A 13 -5.71 -0.57 -19.56
C TYR A 13 -6.08 0.65 -18.70
N ARG A 14 -6.49 0.38 -17.47
CA ARG A 14 -6.62 1.36 -16.39
C ARG A 14 -6.08 0.79 -15.09
N TRP A 15 -5.69 1.67 -14.18
CA TRP A 15 -5.42 1.30 -12.79
C TRP A 15 -6.73 1.45 -11.97
N PRO A 16 -7.35 0.35 -11.52
CA PRO A 16 -8.58 0.42 -10.73
C PRO A 16 -8.32 0.89 -9.30
N ALA A 17 -9.36 1.39 -8.63
CA ALA A 17 -9.25 1.78 -7.23
C ALA A 17 -9.20 0.56 -6.30
N GLU A 18 -8.59 0.72 -5.12
CA GLU A 18 -8.46 -0.39 -4.16
C GLU A 18 -9.82 -0.93 -3.68
N TRP A 19 -10.89 -0.13 -3.64
CA TRP A 19 -12.21 -0.64 -3.24
C TRP A 19 -12.96 -1.42 -4.33
N GLU A 20 -12.45 -1.47 -5.56
CA GLU A 20 -13.06 -2.24 -6.65
C GLU A 20 -12.87 -3.75 -6.42
N PRO A 21 -13.63 -4.64 -7.10
CA PRO A 21 -13.58 -6.08 -6.82
C PRO A 21 -12.19 -6.72 -7.02
N HIS A 22 -11.77 -7.52 -6.05
CA HIS A 22 -10.53 -8.29 -6.10
C HIS A 22 -10.79 -9.75 -6.47
N VAL A 23 -9.76 -10.43 -6.98
CA VAL A 23 -9.67 -11.89 -7.04
C VAL A 23 -8.81 -12.47 -5.91
N GLY A 24 -8.13 -11.63 -5.14
CA GLY A 24 -7.49 -12.01 -3.88
C GLY A 24 -6.56 -10.93 -3.32
N THR A 25 -6.01 -11.18 -2.14
CA THR A 25 -4.97 -10.37 -1.50
C THR A 25 -3.63 -11.10 -1.56
N LEU A 26 -2.55 -10.41 -1.90
CA LEU A 26 -1.17 -10.88 -1.78
C LEU A 26 -0.54 -10.42 -0.47
N LEU A 27 0.23 -11.30 0.18
CA LEU A 27 1.16 -11.00 1.26
C LEU A 27 2.52 -11.65 0.99
N SER A 28 3.59 -11.09 1.55
CA SER A 28 4.89 -11.75 1.69
C SER A 28 5.08 -12.11 3.16
N TRP A 29 5.24 -13.39 3.48
CA TRP A 29 5.30 -13.83 4.88
C TRP A 29 6.54 -13.27 5.57
N ALA A 30 6.32 -12.53 6.66
CA ALA A 30 7.39 -11.92 7.42
C ALA A 30 8.35 -12.98 7.96
N HIS A 31 9.65 -12.75 7.76
CA HIS A 31 10.71 -13.64 8.22
C HIS A 31 12.03 -12.90 8.51
N ASN A 32 12.19 -11.67 8.02
CA ASN A 32 13.32 -10.83 8.35
C ASN A 32 13.17 -10.28 9.78
N ARG A 33 14.06 -10.73 10.67
CA ARG A 33 14.09 -10.28 12.07
C ARG A 33 14.64 -8.87 12.23
N GLU A 34 15.42 -8.39 11.26
CA GLU A 34 16.01 -7.04 11.31
C GLU A 34 14.95 -5.95 11.13
N SER A 35 13.83 -6.25 10.47
CA SER A 35 12.70 -5.34 10.31
C SER A 35 11.90 -5.16 11.60
N TRP A 36 11.99 -6.11 12.55
CA TRP A 36 11.39 -6.00 13.89
C TRP A 36 12.42 -6.32 14.97
N PRO A 37 13.45 -5.47 15.14
CA PRO A 37 14.59 -5.77 16.00
C PRO A 37 14.12 -5.99 17.44
N ASP A 38 14.61 -7.07 18.04
CA ASP A 38 14.28 -7.55 19.40
C ASP A 38 12.79 -7.86 19.66
N LYS A 39 11.93 -7.85 18.62
CA LYS A 39 10.48 -8.02 18.77
C LYS A 39 9.79 -8.68 17.58
N PHE A 40 10.44 -9.69 16.98
CA PHE A 40 9.89 -10.40 15.82
C PHE A 40 8.85 -11.47 16.21
N GLU A 41 8.95 -12.05 17.39
CA GLU A 41 8.14 -13.19 17.85
C GLU A 41 6.61 -12.99 17.74
N PRO A 42 6.04 -11.79 17.93
CA PRO A 42 4.61 -11.56 17.73
C PRO A 42 4.17 -11.52 16.25
N ILE A 43 5.09 -11.24 15.32
CA ILE A 43 4.75 -10.88 13.93
C ILE A 43 4.06 -12.02 13.16
N PRO A 44 4.50 -13.29 13.22
CA PRO A 44 3.77 -14.38 12.58
C PRO A 44 2.31 -14.50 13.03
N PHE A 45 2.00 -14.17 14.29
CA PHE A 45 0.62 -14.19 14.80
C PHE A 45 -0.20 -13.00 14.30
N VAL A 46 0.42 -11.84 14.08
CA VAL A 46 -0.22 -10.71 13.39
C VAL A 46 -0.62 -11.12 11.97
N TYR A 47 0.28 -11.76 11.24
CA TYR A 47 0.02 -12.29 9.89
C TYR A 47 -1.07 -13.35 9.91
N GLN A 48 -1.00 -14.32 10.82
CA GLN A 48 -2.04 -15.34 10.97
C GLN A 48 -3.42 -14.69 11.16
N ARG A 49 -3.55 -13.72 12.07
CA ARG A 49 -4.81 -13.04 12.34
C ARG A 49 -5.35 -12.29 11.13
N LEU A 50 -4.47 -11.63 10.39
CA LEU A 50 -4.82 -10.93 9.16
C LEU A 50 -5.32 -11.91 8.10
N VAL A 51 -4.57 -12.99 7.84
CA VAL A 51 -4.92 -14.02 6.85
C VAL A 51 -6.22 -14.74 7.20
N GLU A 52 -6.42 -15.11 8.47
CA GLU A 52 -7.68 -15.69 8.96
C GLU A 52 -8.86 -14.74 8.75
N THR A 53 -8.63 -13.43 8.83
CA THR A 53 -9.68 -12.43 8.58
C THR A 53 -9.97 -12.29 7.09
N LEU A 54 -8.93 -12.05 6.26
CA LEU A 54 -9.08 -11.82 4.82
C LEU A 54 -9.64 -13.04 4.09
N SER A 55 -9.21 -14.25 4.46
CA SER A 55 -9.63 -15.50 3.82
C SER A 55 -11.12 -15.82 3.96
N GLN A 56 -11.83 -15.11 4.85
CA GLN A 56 -13.30 -15.19 4.95
C GLN A 56 -14.02 -14.41 3.84
N PHE A 57 -13.34 -13.47 3.20
CA PHE A 57 -13.92 -12.57 2.21
C PHE A 57 -13.39 -12.77 0.79
N GLU A 58 -12.11 -13.16 0.66
CA GLU A 58 -11.49 -13.40 -0.64
C GLU A 58 -10.30 -14.37 -0.55
N PRO A 59 -9.83 -14.91 -1.69
CA PRO A 59 -8.59 -15.69 -1.73
C PRO A 59 -7.39 -14.88 -1.19
N VAL A 60 -6.49 -15.56 -0.50
CA VAL A 60 -5.25 -14.97 0.02
C VAL A 60 -4.07 -15.74 -0.56
N HIS A 61 -3.17 -15.02 -1.21
CA HIS A 61 -1.92 -15.50 -1.79
C HIS A 61 -0.77 -15.08 -0.88
N ILE A 62 0.10 -16.02 -0.50
CA ILE A 62 1.23 -15.74 0.38
C ILE A 62 2.51 -16.21 -0.30
N GLN A 63 3.45 -15.30 -0.49
CA GLN A 63 4.81 -15.61 -0.92
C GLN A 63 5.67 -15.92 0.30
N ALA A 64 6.33 -17.07 0.29
CA ALA A 64 7.30 -17.46 1.30
C ALA A 64 8.24 -18.54 0.75
N ALA A 65 9.46 -18.62 1.28
CA ALA A 65 10.41 -19.69 0.96
C ALA A 65 11.07 -20.26 2.22
N GLY A 66 11.67 -21.45 2.11
CA GLY A 66 12.42 -22.08 3.21
C GLY A 66 11.61 -22.23 4.50
N ASP A 67 12.20 -21.81 5.61
CA ASP A 67 11.59 -21.90 6.94
C ASP A 67 10.33 -21.03 7.06
N ALA A 68 10.29 -19.87 6.39
CA ALA A 68 9.12 -19.00 6.36
C ALA A 68 7.92 -19.70 5.69
N LEU A 69 8.17 -20.47 4.61
CA LEU A 69 7.13 -21.26 3.96
C LEU A 69 6.62 -22.38 4.87
N ALA A 70 7.51 -23.05 5.61
CA ALA A 70 7.12 -24.07 6.55
C ALA A 70 6.25 -23.50 7.69
N GLU A 71 6.63 -22.34 8.23
CA GLU A 71 5.86 -21.62 9.25
C GLU A 71 4.48 -21.19 8.72
N ALA A 72 4.41 -20.52 7.57
CA ALA A 72 3.16 -20.12 6.94
C ALA A 72 2.25 -21.33 6.65
N THR A 73 2.83 -22.44 6.18
CA THR A 73 2.10 -23.70 5.96
C THR A 73 1.48 -24.22 7.25
N GLN A 74 2.24 -24.22 8.34
CA GLN A 74 1.75 -24.69 9.64
C GLN A 74 0.64 -23.78 10.19
N MET A 75 0.80 -22.46 10.08
CA MET A 75 -0.10 -21.49 10.72
C MET A 75 -1.39 -21.27 9.92
N VAL A 76 -1.31 -21.17 8.59
CA VAL A 76 -2.45 -20.75 7.75
C VAL A 76 -2.70 -21.64 6.53
N GLY A 77 -1.79 -22.58 6.22
CA GLY A 77 -1.93 -23.46 5.04
C GLY A 77 -3.12 -24.43 5.07
N HIS A 78 -3.78 -24.57 6.23
CA HIS A 78 -5.00 -25.37 6.37
C HIS A 78 -6.27 -24.61 5.98
N LEU A 79 -6.19 -23.30 5.77
CA LEU A 79 -7.33 -22.45 5.39
C LEU A 79 -7.67 -22.66 3.90
N PRO A 80 -8.95 -22.91 3.54
CA PRO A 80 -9.33 -23.33 2.19
C PRO A 80 -9.13 -22.27 1.10
N ASN A 81 -9.11 -20.99 1.49
CA ASN A 81 -8.92 -19.85 0.58
C ASN A 81 -7.49 -19.30 0.60
N VAL A 82 -6.52 -20.04 1.16
CA VAL A 82 -5.11 -19.64 1.22
C VAL A 82 -4.29 -20.44 0.21
N THR A 83 -3.53 -19.74 -0.63
CA THR A 83 -2.55 -20.32 -1.56
C THR A 83 -1.16 -19.86 -1.18
N LEU A 84 -0.24 -20.82 -0.98
CA LEU A 84 1.15 -20.56 -0.66
C LEU A 84 2.00 -20.67 -1.93
N HIS A 85 2.77 -19.65 -2.24
CA HIS A 85 3.69 -19.57 -3.35
C HIS A 85 5.12 -19.71 -2.83
N PRO A 86 5.90 -20.73 -3.27
CA PRO A 86 7.28 -20.95 -2.84
C PRO A 86 8.24 -19.94 -3.48
N ILE A 87 8.04 -18.65 -3.19
CA ILE A 87 8.76 -17.51 -3.74
C ILE A 87 9.51 -16.83 -2.59
N ALA A 88 10.82 -16.64 -2.76
CA ALA A 88 11.65 -15.95 -1.78
C ALA A 88 11.43 -14.44 -1.84
N THR A 89 11.48 -13.80 -0.69
CA THR A 89 11.53 -12.34 -0.51
C THR A 89 12.66 -12.02 0.47
N ASN A 90 13.16 -10.78 0.49
CA ASN A 90 14.06 -10.29 1.53
C ASN A 90 13.27 -9.73 2.71
N ASP A 91 12.12 -9.10 2.44
CA ASP A 91 11.24 -8.57 3.49
C ASP A 91 9.75 -8.82 3.17
N ALA A 92 8.86 -8.24 3.98
CA ALA A 92 7.45 -8.57 4.04
C ALA A 92 6.51 -7.57 3.33
N TRP A 93 7.07 -6.49 2.77
CA TRP A 93 6.34 -5.31 2.30
C TRP A 93 5.75 -5.48 0.91
N ALA A 94 4.83 -6.45 0.79
CA ALA A 94 4.19 -6.83 -0.47
C ALA A 94 3.50 -5.67 -1.21
N ARG A 95 3.13 -4.60 -0.51
CA ARG A 95 2.63 -3.36 -1.13
C ARG A 95 3.66 -2.71 -2.04
N ASP A 96 4.92 -2.74 -1.64
CA ASP A 96 5.96 -1.90 -2.21
C ASP A 96 6.74 -2.65 -3.28
N HIS A 97 7.08 -3.92 -3.03
CA HIS A 97 7.75 -4.77 -4.03
C HIS A 97 6.78 -5.59 -4.89
N GLY A 98 5.50 -5.64 -4.53
CA GLY A 98 4.51 -6.45 -5.24
C GLY A 98 4.05 -5.81 -6.55
N PRO A 99 3.42 -6.61 -7.43
CA PRO A 99 2.91 -6.11 -8.68
C PRO A 99 1.66 -5.22 -8.50
N ILE A 100 1.61 -4.11 -9.25
CA ILE A 100 0.41 -3.28 -9.32
C ILE A 100 -0.48 -3.77 -10.47
N PHE A 101 -1.64 -4.35 -10.13
CA PHE A 101 -2.55 -4.92 -11.13
C PHE A 101 -3.34 -3.85 -11.89
N LEU A 102 -3.50 -4.08 -13.20
CA LEU A 102 -4.25 -3.26 -14.14
C LEU A 102 -5.41 -4.06 -14.73
N GLN A 103 -6.52 -3.37 -14.95
CA GLN A 103 -7.68 -3.93 -15.62
C GLN A 103 -7.75 -3.46 -17.06
N SER A 104 -8.14 -4.35 -17.97
CA SER A 104 -8.43 -3.92 -19.34
C SER A 104 -9.74 -3.15 -19.39
N THR A 105 -9.84 -2.19 -20.29
CA THR A 105 -11.08 -1.52 -20.68
C THR A 105 -11.83 -2.28 -21.78
N ASN A 106 -11.28 -3.41 -22.25
CA ASN A 106 -11.90 -4.29 -23.23
C ASN A 106 -12.15 -5.68 -22.61
N ASP A 107 -13.38 -6.17 -22.65
CA ASP A 107 -13.78 -7.43 -22.00
C ASP A 107 -13.04 -8.68 -22.52
N ASP A 108 -12.53 -8.62 -23.76
CA ASP A 108 -11.82 -9.74 -24.41
C ASP A 108 -10.32 -9.82 -24.04
N GLN A 109 -9.81 -8.86 -23.26
CA GLN A 109 -8.39 -8.73 -22.93
C GLN A 109 -8.16 -9.02 -21.44
N PRO A 110 -7.22 -9.94 -21.09
CA PRO A 110 -6.97 -10.27 -19.70
C PRO A 110 -6.37 -9.10 -18.93
N ARG A 111 -6.53 -9.12 -17.61
CA ARG A 111 -5.80 -8.24 -16.69
C ARG A 111 -4.30 -8.35 -16.93
N ALA A 112 -3.58 -7.29 -16.61
CA ALA A 112 -2.12 -7.27 -16.61
C ALA A 112 -1.61 -6.72 -15.28
N ALA A 113 -0.31 -6.68 -15.09
CA ALA A 113 0.31 -6.02 -13.96
C ALA A 113 1.48 -5.13 -14.38
N LEU A 114 1.86 -4.23 -13.47
CA LEU A 114 3.09 -3.47 -13.53
C LEU A 114 4.08 -4.09 -12.55
N ASP A 115 5.29 -4.30 -13.03
CA ASP A 115 6.44 -4.68 -12.25
C ASP A 115 7.42 -3.51 -12.24
N TRP A 116 7.36 -2.73 -11.16
CA TRP A 116 8.27 -1.60 -10.92
C TRP A 116 9.57 -2.13 -10.34
N ARG A 117 10.66 -1.37 -10.51
CA ARG A 117 11.91 -1.70 -9.81
C ARG A 117 11.74 -1.38 -8.33
N TYR A 118 12.27 -2.23 -7.47
CA TYR A 118 12.32 -2.00 -6.03
C TYR A 118 13.77 -1.84 -5.57
N ASN A 119 14.00 -0.96 -4.59
CA ASN A 119 15.34 -0.72 -4.05
C ASN A 119 15.40 -0.58 -2.53
N ALA A 120 14.43 -1.13 -1.79
CA ALA A 120 14.34 -0.95 -0.33
C ALA A 120 14.38 0.52 0.09
N TRP A 121 13.43 1.29 -0.46
CA TRP A 121 13.19 2.69 -0.17
C TRP A 121 14.45 3.57 -0.24
N GLY A 122 15.17 3.50 -1.37
CA GLY A 122 16.39 4.28 -1.57
C GLY A 122 17.67 3.59 -1.09
N GLY A 123 17.67 2.26 -1.01
CA GLY A 123 18.83 1.44 -0.65
C GLY A 123 19.10 1.37 0.84
N LYS A 124 18.06 1.58 1.67
CA LYS A 124 18.19 1.57 3.14
C LYS A 124 18.44 0.18 3.69
N TYR A 125 17.87 -0.86 3.07
CA TYR A 125 17.91 -2.24 3.58
C TYR A 125 18.41 -3.24 2.53
N PRO A 126 19.74 -3.31 2.29
CA PRO A 126 20.32 -4.35 1.44
C PRO A 126 20.41 -5.71 2.15
N PRO A 127 20.29 -6.83 1.42
CA PRO A 127 19.92 -6.94 0.01
C PRO A 127 18.39 -6.90 -0.21
N TRP A 128 17.95 -6.54 -1.42
CA TRP A 128 16.53 -6.46 -1.85
C TRP A 128 16.27 -7.17 -3.20
N ASP A 129 17.22 -8.00 -3.65
CA ASP A 129 17.18 -8.67 -4.95
C ASP A 129 16.06 -9.71 -5.06
N ALA A 130 15.69 -10.38 -3.97
CA ALA A 130 14.57 -11.30 -3.94
C ALA A 130 13.23 -10.54 -3.95
N ASP A 131 13.12 -9.41 -3.22
CA ASP A 131 11.92 -8.56 -3.25
C ASP A 131 11.64 -8.05 -4.67
N ASP A 132 12.65 -7.45 -5.31
CA ASP A 132 12.59 -6.90 -6.67
C ASP A 132 12.37 -7.97 -7.76
N ALA A 133 12.67 -9.24 -7.47
CA ALA A 133 12.38 -10.36 -8.38
C ALA A 133 11.05 -11.07 -8.08
N SER A 134 10.42 -10.79 -6.93
CA SER A 134 9.28 -11.57 -6.42
C SER A 134 8.01 -11.37 -7.26
N ALA A 135 7.77 -10.16 -7.76
CA ALA A 135 6.60 -9.82 -8.56
C ALA A 135 6.54 -10.65 -9.85
N GLN A 136 7.65 -10.76 -10.59
CA GLN A 136 7.71 -11.56 -11.82
C GLN A 136 7.43 -13.05 -11.57
N GLN A 137 7.95 -13.59 -10.47
CA GLN A 137 7.72 -14.99 -10.09
C GLN A 137 6.26 -15.25 -9.75
N LEU A 138 5.63 -14.35 -8.97
CA LEU A 138 4.22 -14.47 -8.62
C LEU A 138 3.33 -14.39 -9.86
N LEU A 139 3.59 -13.42 -10.73
CA LEU A 139 2.77 -13.26 -11.92
C LEU A 139 2.93 -14.45 -12.88
N ALA A 140 4.08 -15.13 -12.87
CA ALA A 140 4.27 -16.37 -13.59
C ALA A 140 3.44 -17.52 -13.02
N ASP A 141 3.36 -17.65 -11.69
CA ASP A 141 2.47 -18.60 -11.01
C ASP A 141 0.98 -18.33 -11.29
N LEU A 142 0.60 -17.06 -11.41
CA LEU A 142 -0.78 -16.62 -11.65
C LEU A 142 -1.16 -16.55 -13.14
N ASP A 143 -0.22 -16.81 -14.05
CA ASP A 143 -0.35 -16.63 -15.50
C ASP A 143 -0.89 -15.24 -15.92
N VAL A 144 -0.42 -14.18 -15.26
CA VAL A 144 -0.82 -12.79 -15.54
C VAL A 144 0.27 -12.12 -16.37
N PRO A 145 0.01 -11.55 -17.56
CA PRO A 145 1.03 -10.80 -18.30
C PRO A 145 1.36 -9.45 -17.64
N TYR A 146 2.49 -8.84 -17.99
CA TYR A 146 2.99 -7.66 -17.28
C TYR A 146 3.75 -6.66 -18.13
N PHE A 147 3.88 -5.44 -17.62
CA PHE A 147 4.74 -4.39 -18.15
C PHE A 147 5.84 -4.06 -17.13
N GLU A 148 7.02 -3.72 -17.64
CA GLU A 148 8.14 -3.23 -16.83
C GLU A 148 8.42 -1.76 -17.20
N PRO A 149 8.11 -0.81 -16.31
CA PRO A 149 8.40 0.60 -16.55
C PRO A 149 9.89 0.93 -16.50
N GLY A 150 10.67 0.15 -15.75
CA GLY A 150 12.13 0.30 -15.66
C GLY A 150 12.62 1.42 -14.74
N ILE A 151 11.73 1.97 -13.92
CA ILE A 151 12.05 2.97 -12.88
C ILE A 151 11.69 2.43 -11.50
N ILE A 152 12.23 3.06 -10.46
CA ILE A 152 11.93 2.68 -9.08
C ILE A 152 10.60 3.34 -8.67
N LEU A 153 9.66 2.54 -8.15
CA LEU A 153 8.41 3.02 -7.59
C LEU A 153 7.81 1.95 -6.68
N GLU A 154 7.47 2.33 -5.46
CA GLU A 154 6.76 1.51 -4.50
C GLU A 154 5.24 1.73 -4.58
N GLY A 155 4.45 0.67 -4.43
CA GLY A 155 2.99 0.77 -4.45
C GLY A 155 2.43 1.66 -3.33
N GLY A 156 3.04 1.67 -2.14
CA GLY A 156 2.62 2.54 -1.03
C GLY A 156 2.87 4.04 -1.26
N ALA A 157 3.69 4.37 -2.26
CA ALA A 157 4.01 5.75 -2.63
C ALA A 157 2.95 6.39 -3.56
N VAL A 158 2.00 5.61 -4.08
CA VAL A 158 0.94 6.08 -4.99
C VAL A 158 -0.44 5.56 -4.57
N GLU A 159 -1.46 6.39 -4.74
CA GLU A 159 -2.84 6.05 -4.38
C GLU A 159 -3.81 6.47 -5.50
N GLY A 160 -4.55 5.52 -6.05
CA GLY A 160 -5.42 5.73 -7.22
C GLY A 160 -6.91 5.73 -6.90
N ASN A 161 -7.68 6.65 -7.48
CA ASN A 161 -9.13 6.69 -7.30
C ASN A 161 -9.94 5.84 -8.29
N GLY A 162 -9.28 5.08 -9.17
CA GLY A 162 -9.89 4.27 -10.23
C GLY A 162 -10.48 5.04 -11.41
N ALA A 163 -10.43 6.38 -11.35
CA ALA A 163 -11.00 7.32 -12.33
C ALA A 163 -9.95 8.32 -12.83
N GLY A 164 -8.70 7.86 -13.00
CA GLY A 164 -7.62 8.64 -13.59
C GLY A 164 -6.97 9.68 -12.67
N VAL A 165 -7.26 9.69 -11.37
CA VAL A 165 -6.57 10.58 -10.42
C VAL A 165 -5.66 9.75 -9.52
N ILE A 166 -4.41 10.22 -9.41
CA ILE A 166 -3.39 9.64 -8.51
C ILE A 166 -2.99 10.68 -7.47
N LEU A 167 -2.95 10.28 -6.20
CA LEU A 167 -2.28 10.97 -5.11
C LEU A 167 -0.88 10.40 -4.92
N THR A 168 0.06 11.28 -4.59
CA THR A 168 1.46 10.95 -4.29
C THR A 168 2.08 12.06 -3.44
N THR A 169 3.30 11.87 -2.94
CA THR A 169 4.07 12.91 -2.25
C THR A 169 5.26 13.40 -3.07
N GLU A 170 5.61 14.66 -2.86
CA GLU A 170 6.84 15.28 -3.38
C GLU A 170 8.07 14.71 -2.68
N GLU A 171 7.96 14.43 -1.38
CA GLU A 171 9.07 13.94 -0.56
C GLU A 171 9.58 12.55 -1.01
N CYS A 172 8.67 11.67 -1.45
CA CYS A 172 9.03 10.31 -1.87
C CYS A 172 9.43 10.25 -3.35
N LEU A 173 8.50 10.56 -4.27
CA LEU A 173 8.70 10.31 -5.71
C LEU A 173 9.76 11.22 -6.35
N LEU A 174 10.07 12.37 -5.73
CA LEU A 174 11.14 13.27 -6.17
C LEU A 174 12.41 13.13 -5.33
N ASN A 175 12.46 12.16 -4.40
CA ASN A 175 13.66 11.88 -3.65
C ASN A 175 14.76 11.38 -4.60
N PRO A 176 15.97 11.98 -4.57
CA PRO A 176 17.09 11.51 -5.38
C PRO A 176 17.47 10.04 -5.15
N ASN A 177 17.10 9.44 -4.02
CA ASN A 177 17.37 8.03 -3.74
C ASN A 177 16.46 7.05 -4.53
N ARG A 178 15.38 7.53 -5.15
CA ARG A 178 14.51 6.74 -6.04
C ARG A 178 14.95 6.84 -7.48
N ASN A 179 14.81 8.02 -8.07
CA ASN A 179 15.06 8.24 -9.50
C ASN A 179 15.82 9.56 -9.71
N PRO A 180 17.14 9.62 -9.43
CA PRO A 180 17.90 10.88 -9.37
C PRO A 180 17.97 11.66 -10.69
N THR A 181 17.65 11.01 -11.81
CA THR A 181 17.69 11.61 -13.15
C THR A 181 16.32 12.04 -13.67
N LEU A 182 15.24 11.74 -12.95
CA LEU A 182 13.87 12.04 -13.38
C LEU A 182 13.37 13.32 -12.72
N SER A 183 12.85 14.23 -13.54
CA SER A 183 12.10 15.40 -13.08
C SER A 183 10.67 15.05 -12.70
N ARG A 184 9.95 16.00 -12.08
CA ARG A 184 8.50 15.88 -11.84
C ARG A 184 7.74 15.59 -13.13
N ASP A 185 8.01 16.32 -14.20
CA ASP A 185 7.36 16.13 -15.49
C ASP A 185 7.65 14.74 -16.07
N ASP A 186 8.85 14.19 -15.84
CA ASP A 186 9.15 12.82 -16.25
C ASP A 186 8.32 11.83 -15.45
N MET A 187 8.19 12.05 -14.14
CA MET A 187 7.42 11.19 -13.26
C MET A 187 5.93 11.21 -13.56
N GLU A 188 5.36 12.37 -13.78
CA GLU A 188 3.97 12.49 -14.24
C GLU A 188 3.74 11.76 -15.56
N ARG A 189 4.72 11.73 -16.49
CA ARG A 189 4.61 10.92 -17.71
C ARG A 189 4.62 9.42 -17.43
N TYR A 190 5.46 8.93 -16.52
CA TYR A 190 5.43 7.51 -16.12
C TYR A 190 4.09 7.13 -15.47
N LEU A 191 3.60 7.92 -14.51
CA LEU A 191 2.31 7.70 -13.87
C LEU A 191 1.16 7.75 -14.90
N ARG A 192 1.22 8.68 -15.85
CA ARG A 192 0.26 8.79 -16.95
C ARG A 192 0.28 7.57 -17.86
N ASP A 193 1.46 7.11 -18.28
CA ASP A 193 1.59 6.09 -19.31
C ASP A 193 1.36 4.67 -18.76
N TYR A 194 1.75 4.43 -17.51
CA TYR A 194 1.70 3.11 -16.88
C TYR A 194 0.54 2.92 -15.90
N LEU A 195 0.23 3.92 -15.05
CA LEU A 195 -0.93 3.88 -14.14
C LEU A 195 -2.17 4.57 -14.74
N CYS A 196 -2.08 5.01 -15.99
CA CYS A 196 -3.20 5.60 -16.74
C CYS A 196 -3.75 6.88 -16.09
N ALA A 197 -2.90 7.63 -15.37
CA ALA A 197 -3.29 8.88 -14.74
C ALA A 197 -3.73 9.94 -15.76
N GLU A 198 -4.82 10.63 -15.49
CA GLU A 198 -5.20 11.89 -16.14
C GLU A 198 -4.71 13.10 -15.35
N LYS A 199 -4.67 12.99 -14.02
CA LYS A 199 -4.20 14.04 -13.12
C LYS A 199 -3.44 13.44 -11.93
N VAL A 200 -2.29 14.04 -11.62
CA VAL A 200 -1.49 13.71 -10.45
C VAL A 200 -1.63 14.82 -9.42
N LEU A 201 -1.87 14.46 -8.18
CA LEU A 201 -2.04 15.35 -7.04
C LEU A 201 -0.87 15.16 -6.08
N TRP A 202 -0.05 16.20 -5.95
CA TRP A 202 1.19 16.17 -5.19
C TRP A 202 1.01 16.74 -3.78
N LEU A 203 1.06 15.88 -2.76
CA LEU A 203 1.20 16.28 -1.37
C LEU A 203 2.67 16.56 -1.04
N GLY A 204 2.90 17.24 0.08
CA GLY A 204 4.22 17.65 0.55
C GLY A 204 4.90 16.56 1.38
N ARG A 205 5.24 16.91 2.61
CA ARG A 205 6.00 16.05 3.54
C ARG A 205 5.16 14.96 4.18
N GLY A 206 5.81 13.85 4.51
CA GLY A 206 5.33 12.71 5.29
C GLY A 206 5.19 12.97 6.78
N ILE A 207 5.01 11.88 7.53
CA ILE A 207 4.95 11.89 9.00
C ILE A 207 6.31 11.57 9.62
N VAL A 208 6.49 11.95 10.88
CA VAL A 208 7.69 11.61 11.66
C VAL A 208 7.72 10.12 11.98
N GLY A 209 8.90 9.52 11.85
CA GLY A 209 9.16 8.11 12.13
C GLY A 209 9.06 7.20 10.91
N ASP A 210 8.48 7.72 9.82
CA ASP A 210 8.45 7.06 8.52
C ASP A 210 9.86 6.97 7.91
N ASP A 211 10.18 5.81 7.34
CA ASP A 211 11.44 5.54 6.66
C ASP A 211 11.29 5.36 5.15
N THR A 212 10.07 5.52 4.62
CA THR A 212 9.76 5.39 3.20
C THR A 212 9.96 6.69 2.41
N ASP A 213 10.40 7.76 3.10
CA ASP A 213 10.53 9.14 2.59
C ASP A 213 9.18 9.79 2.24
N GLY A 214 8.15 9.52 3.04
CA GLY A 214 6.84 10.15 2.98
C GLY A 214 5.87 9.43 2.07
N HIS A 215 5.65 8.12 2.23
CA HIS A 215 4.62 7.42 1.47
C HIS A 215 3.22 8.04 1.64
N ILE A 216 2.44 8.01 0.56
CA ILE A 216 1.09 8.60 0.55
C ILE A 216 0.10 7.78 1.38
N ASP A 217 0.33 6.47 1.51
CA ASP A 217 -0.55 5.57 2.22
C ASP A 217 -0.54 5.75 3.75
N GLU A 218 0.41 6.51 4.27
CA GLU A 218 0.45 7.00 5.66
C GLU A 218 -0.08 8.43 5.82
N LEU A 219 -0.59 9.05 4.76
CA LEU A 219 -1.07 10.43 4.77
C LEU A 219 -2.52 10.57 4.33
N ALA A 220 -2.86 10.01 3.18
CA ALA A 220 -4.16 10.21 2.56
C ALA A 220 -4.53 9.06 1.62
N ARG A 221 -5.79 8.62 1.68
CA ARG A 221 -6.32 7.51 0.89
C ARG A 221 -7.61 7.89 0.22
N PHE A 222 -7.84 7.46 -1.02
CA PHE A 222 -9.15 7.58 -1.63
C PHE A 222 -10.08 6.54 -0.98
N VAL A 223 -11.30 6.96 -0.66
CA VAL A 223 -12.38 6.08 -0.15
C VAL A 223 -13.60 6.06 -1.05
N ALA A 224 -13.58 6.89 -2.08
CA ALA A 224 -14.48 6.92 -3.24
C ALA A 224 -13.81 7.77 -4.34
N PRO A 225 -14.32 7.77 -5.59
CA PRO A 225 -13.71 8.54 -6.67
C PRO A 225 -13.50 10.03 -6.36
N ASN A 226 -14.34 10.62 -5.50
CA ASN A 226 -14.30 12.03 -5.13
C ASN A 226 -14.15 12.30 -3.62
N ARG A 227 -13.79 11.27 -2.82
CA ARG A 227 -13.67 11.38 -1.36
C ARG A 227 -12.32 10.85 -0.90
N ILE A 228 -11.64 11.64 -0.06
CA ILE A 228 -10.31 11.35 0.45
C ILE A 228 -10.39 11.38 1.98
N VAL A 229 -9.85 10.36 2.64
CA VAL A 229 -9.54 10.44 4.08
C VAL A 229 -8.08 10.87 4.22
N ALA A 230 -7.79 11.77 5.15
CA ALA A 230 -6.44 12.27 5.38
C ALA A 230 -6.13 12.31 6.88
N ALA A 231 -4.94 11.85 7.24
CA ALA A 231 -4.38 11.92 8.58
C ALA A 231 -4.39 13.37 9.08
N TYR A 232 -4.83 13.57 10.33
CA TYR A 232 -5.02 14.89 10.91
C TYR A 232 -4.63 14.92 12.38
N GLU A 233 -3.62 15.73 12.70
CA GLU A 233 -3.14 15.99 14.06
C GLU A 233 -3.55 17.40 14.50
N PRO A 234 -4.53 17.57 15.41
CA PRO A 234 -4.94 18.88 15.90
C PRO A 234 -3.96 19.52 16.89
N ASN A 235 -3.08 18.75 17.53
CA ASN A 235 -2.13 19.25 18.53
C ASN A 235 -0.98 20.00 17.87
N THR A 236 -1.00 21.34 17.96
CA THR A 236 0.04 22.21 17.40
C THR A 236 1.45 22.00 17.98
N GLY A 237 1.57 21.27 19.10
CA GLY A 237 2.84 20.90 19.70
C GLY A 237 3.41 19.57 19.19
N ASP A 238 2.68 18.81 18.39
CA ASP A 238 3.16 17.58 17.77
C ASP A 238 3.89 17.88 16.46
N GLU A 239 4.99 17.18 16.20
CA GLU A 239 5.80 17.34 14.98
C GLU A 239 5.02 17.03 13.69
N ASN A 240 4.01 16.16 13.76
CA ASN A 240 3.15 15.85 12.61
C ASN A 240 2.11 16.95 12.31
N HIS A 241 1.88 17.90 13.21
CA HIS A 241 0.83 18.91 13.03
C HIS A 241 1.03 19.75 11.77
N GLU A 242 2.22 20.33 11.62
CA GLU A 242 2.54 21.22 10.50
C GLU A 242 2.41 20.50 9.13
N PRO A 243 3.12 19.38 8.87
CA PRO A 243 3.03 18.71 7.57
C PRO A 243 1.61 18.20 7.26
N LEU A 244 0.89 17.65 8.26
CA LEU A 244 -0.47 17.18 8.04
C LEU A 244 -1.46 18.32 7.80
N ALA A 245 -1.33 19.46 8.50
CA ALA A 245 -2.17 20.63 8.26
C ALA A 245 -1.94 21.22 6.86
N GLU A 246 -0.68 21.27 6.40
CA GLU A 246 -0.34 21.72 5.05
C GLU A 246 -0.94 20.80 3.98
N ASN A 247 -0.75 19.48 4.12
CA ASN A 247 -1.32 18.49 3.20
C ASN A 247 -2.85 18.54 3.17
N PHE A 248 -3.49 18.69 4.33
CA PHE A 248 -4.94 18.83 4.41
C PHE A 248 -5.43 20.09 3.66
N ALA A 249 -4.75 21.22 3.81
CA ALA A 249 -5.07 22.44 3.09
C ALA A 249 -4.87 22.30 1.57
N ARG A 250 -3.80 21.62 1.14
CA ARG A 250 -3.56 21.28 -0.28
C ARG A 250 -4.72 20.45 -0.83
N LEU A 251 -5.10 19.37 -0.16
CA LEU A 251 -6.21 18.49 -0.57
C LEU A 251 -7.53 19.26 -0.73
N GLN A 252 -7.85 20.18 0.20
CA GLN A 252 -9.06 21.00 0.12
C GLN A 252 -9.07 21.97 -1.07
N ALA A 253 -7.89 22.39 -1.54
CA ALA A 253 -7.75 23.26 -2.70
C ALA A 253 -7.68 22.49 -4.04
N MET A 254 -7.43 21.18 -4.00
CA MET A 254 -7.31 20.34 -5.18
C MET A 254 -8.67 19.99 -5.80
N THR A 255 -8.64 19.70 -7.10
CA THR A 255 -9.81 19.34 -7.90
C THR A 255 -9.51 18.14 -8.77
N ASP A 256 -10.54 17.46 -9.25
CA ASP A 256 -10.42 16.43 -10.28
C ASP A 256 -10.08 17.05 -11.67
N PRO A 257 -9.93 16.24 -12.74
CA PRO A 257 -9.69 16.75 -14.11
C PRO A 257 -10.80 17.67 -14.65
N HIS A 258 -12.00 17.64 -14.06
CA HIS A 258 -13.16 18.43 -14.46
C HIS A 258 -13.35 19.68 -13.59
N GLY A 259 -12.42 19.97 -12.66
CA GLY A 259 -12.47 21.13 -11.79
C GLY A 259 -13.40 20.99 -10.58
N LYS A 260 -13.90 19.78 -10.28
CA LYS A 260 -14.71 19.54 -9.09
C LYS A 260 -13.82 19.29 -7.87
N PRO A 261 -14.09 19.91 -6.72
CA PRO A 261 -13.31 19.68 -5.50
C PRO A 261 -13.58 18.29 -4.90
N PHE A 262 -12.60 17.77 -4.16
CA PHE A 262 -12.73 16.55 -3.38
C PHE A 262 -13.39 16.81 -2.01
N GLU A 263 -14.14 15.84 -1.51
CA GLU A 263 -14.53 15.80 -0.10
C GLU A 263 -13.35 15.26 0.70
N VAL A 264 -12.77 16.08 1.59
CA VAL A 264 -11.62 15.69 2.42
C VAL A 264 -12.08 15.47 3.86
N ILE A 265 -11.90 14.25 4.35
CA ILE A 265 -12.37 13.77 5.65
C ILE A 265 -11.16 13.60 6.56
N LYS A 266 -11.22 14.18 7.75
CA LYS A 266 -10.17 14.01 8.76
C LYS A 266 -10.22 12.60 9.34
N LEU A 267 -9.09 11.92 9.31
CA LEU A 267 -8.82 10.71 10.08
C LEU A 267 -7.86 11.09 11.21
N PRO A 268 -8.20 10.86 12.49
CA PRO A 268 -7.35 11.31 13.60
C PRO A 268 -5.99 10.61 13.56
N MET A 269 -4.93 11.26 14.03
CA MET A 269 -3.68 10.55 14.37
C MET A 269 -3.79 9.86 15.73
N PRO A 270 -3.12 8.71 15.95
CA PRO A 270 -2.92 8.20 17.30
C PRO A 270 -1.95 9.11 18.07
N GLN A 271 -1.91 8.99 19.40
CA GLN A 271 -0.83 9.62 20.17
C GLN A 271 0.54 9.09 19.71
N PRO A 272 1.63 9.88 19.86
CA PRO A 272 2.98 9.42 19.51
C PRO A 272 3.29 8.05 20.14
N LYS A 273 3.65 7.09 19.28
CA LYS A 273 4.10 5.77 19.71
C LYS A 273 5.62 5.75 19.63
N LEU A 274 6.26 5.26 20.69
CA LEU A 274 7.71 5.23 20.82
C LEU A 274 8.18 3.80 21.08
N VAL A 275 9.29 3.42 20.46
CA VAL A 275 10.10 2.25 20.84
C VAL A 275 11.48 2.77 21.23
N GLY A 276 11.78 2.72 22.53
CA GLY A 276 12.91 3.46 23.07
C GLY A 276 12.71 4.96 22.88
N GLU A 277 13.64 5.61 22.18
CA GLU A 277 13.57 7.04 21.83
C GLU A 277 13.04 7.28 20.41
N GLN A 278 12.82 6.23 19.62
CA GLN A 278 12.39 6.33 18.24
C GLN A 278 10.86 6.42 18.16
N ARG A 279 10.36 7.44 17.45
CA ARG A 279 8.96 7.52 17.05
C ARG A 279 8.71 6.58 15.87
N ILE A 280 7.66 5.79 15.97
CA ILE A 280 7.22 4.86 14.92
C ILE A 280 6.04 5.47 14.14
N PRO A 281 5.88 5.18 12.84
CA PRO A 281 4.88 5.81 11.97
C PRO A 281 3.47 5.21 12.17
N ALA A 282 2.96 5.25 13.40
CA ALA A 282 1.60 4.81 13.68
C ALA A 282 0.59 5.74 12.99
N CYS A 283 -0.07 5.24 11.93
CA CYS A 283 -1.08 5.97 11.19
C CYS A 283 -2.28 5.09 10.81
N TYR A 284 -3.49 5.59 11.04
CA TYR A 284 -4.70 4.86 10.64
C TYR A 284 -4.95 4.86 9.13
N CYS A 285 -4.32 5.74 8.34
CA CYS A 285 -4.41 5.71 6.87
C CYS A 285 -3.84 4.43 6.26
N ASN A 286 -2.98 3.73 7.00
CA ASN A 286 -2.41 2.45 6.60
C ASN A 286 -3.39 1.26 6.81
N PHE A 287 -4.68 1.51 6.53
CA PHE A 287 -5.75 0.51 6.46
C PHE A 287 -5.75 -0.18 5.11
N TYR A 288 -6.30 -1.39 5.05
CA TYR A 288 -6.44 -2.15 3.80
C TYR A 288 -7.91 -2.40 3.47
N ILE A 289 -8.32 -2.10 2.23
CA ILE A 289 -9.67 -2.39 1.73
C ILE A 289 -9.59 -3.71 0.96
N ALA A 290 -10.32 -4.74 1.37
CA ALA A 290 -10.49 -6.00 0.62
C ALA A 290 -11.95 -6.17 0.21
N ASN A 291 -12.35 -7.24 -0.49
CA ASN A 291 -13.76 -7.56 -0.72
C ASN A 291 -14.51 -7.70 0.63
N GLY A 292 -15.71 -7.13 0.75
CA GLY A 292 -16.55 -7.17 1.96
C GLY A 292 -15.97 -6.58 3.27
N VAL A 293 -14.68 -6.25 3.38
CA VAL A 293 -14.03 -5.87 4.64
C VAL A 293 -13.02 -4.73 4.50
N VAL A 294 -12.82 -3.96 5.56
CA VAL A 294 -11.72 -3.00 5.72
C VAL A 294 -10.97 -3.33 7.00
N ILE A 295 -9.67 -3.62 6.88
CA ILE A 295 -8.79 -3.88 8.01
C ILE A 295 -8.20 -2.58 8.49
N VAL A 296 -8.46 -2.21 9.75
CA VAL A 296 -8.00 -0.94 10.34
C VAL A 296 -6.94 -1.23 11.40
N PRO A 297 -5.73 -0.63 11.30
CA PRO A 297 -4.72 -0.79 12.33
C PRO A 297 -5.17 -0.18 13.65
N GLN A 298 -4.86 -0.84 14.76
CA GLN A 298 -5.14 -0.36 16.11
C GLN A 298 -3.84 -0.28 16.91
N PHE A 299 -3.68 0.80 17.66
CA PHE A 299 -2.40 1.14 18.30
C PHE A 299 -2.50 1.21 19.83
N ASP A 300 -3.55 0.60 20.41
CA ASP A 300 -3.90 0.72 21.83
C ASP A 300 -3.98 2.20 22.21
N ASP A 301 -4.85 2.91 21.51
CA ASP A 301 -4.92 4.36 21.52
C ASP A 301 -6.36 4.87 21.72
N PRO A 302 -6.58 5.96 22.47
CA PRO A 302 -7.91 6.57 22.59
C PRO A 302 -8.57 6.94 21.25
N ALA A 303 -7.79 7.19 20.19
CA ALA A 303 -8.28 7.50 18.86
C ALA A 303 -8.74 6.27 18.05
N ASP A 304 -8.44 5.03 18.50
CA ASP A 304 -8.71 3.78 17.77
C ASP A 304 -10.19 3.69 17.34
N ALA A 305 -11.10 3.89 18.30
CA ALA A 305 -12.54 3.82 18.05
C ALA A 305 -13.04 4.94 17.12
N ALA A 306 -12.43 6.12 17.18
CA ALA A 306 -12.78 7.26 16.34
C ALA A 306 -12.36 7.02 14.88
N ALA A 307 -11.17 6.46 14.65
CA ALA A 307 -10.70 6.06 13.32
C ALA A 307 -11.64 5.02 12.68
N VAL A 308 -12.02 3.99 13.44
CA VAL A 308 -13.00 2.98 13.01
C VAL A 308 -14.33 3.61 12.60
N GLU A 309 -14.84 4.58 13.37
CA GLU A 309 -16.12 5.25 13.06
C GLU A 309 -16.05 6.16 11.83
N VAL A 310 -14.90 6.81 11.58
CA VAL A 310 -14.67 7.53 10.32
C VAL A 310 -14.73 6.56 9.14
N LEU A 311 -13.98 5.46 9.19
CA LEU A 311 -13.91 4.49 8.09
C LEU A 311 -15.24 3.74 7.88
N ARG A 312 -16.00 3.45 8.94
CA ARG A 312 -17.35 2.88 8.86
C ARG A 312 -18.31 3.75 8.03
N ARG A 313 -18.23 5.08 8.19
CA ARG A 313 -19.02 6.03 7.39
C ARG A 313 -18.53 6.15 5.95
N CYS A 314 -17.27 5.81 5.69
CA CYS A 314 -16.71 5.80 4.34
C CYS A 314 -17.11 4.54 3.57
N PHE A 315 -17.22 3.39 4.26
CA PHE A 315 -17.51 2.10 3.67
C PHE A 315 -18.75 1.42 4.30
N PRO A 316 -19.97 1.94 4.05
CA PRO A 316 -21.20 1.41 4.66
C PRO A 316 -21.50 -0.04 4.27
N ASP A 317 -21.01 -0.48 3.11
CA ASP A 317 -21.25 -1.83 2.56
C ASP A 317 -20.14 -2.83 2.93
N ARG A 318 -19.21 -2.44 3.81
CA ARG A 318 -18.07 -3.27 4.24
C ARG A 318 -18.06 -3.42 5.75
N GLN A 319 -17.63 -4.59 6.21
CA GLN A 319 -17.32 -4.81 7.61
C GLN A 319 -16.01 -4.10 7.96
N ILE A 320 -16.03 -3.24 8.99
CA ILE A 320 -14.79 -2.62 9.49
C ILE A 320 -14.23 -3.51 10.60
N VAL A 321 -13.05 -4.08 10.38
CA VAL A 321 -12.37 -4.98 11.32
C VAL A 321 -11.12 -4.30 11.88
N PRO A 322 -11.16 -3.83 13.13
CA PRO A 322 -9.98 -3.35 13.83
C PRO A 322 -9.07 -4.53 14.20
N LEU A 323 -7.79 -4.47 13.85
CA LEU A 323 -6.78 -5.47 14.25
C LEU A 323 -5.56 -4.78 14.93
N PRO A 324 -4.92 -5.42 15.93
CA PRO A 324 -3.76 -4.85 16.62
C PRO A 324 -2.54 -4.72 15.70
N ALA A 325 -2.01 -3.50 15.56
CA ALA A 325 -0.88 -3.18 14.70
C ALA A 325 0.32 -2.59 15.47
N LEU A 326 0.25 -2.48 16.81
CA LEU A 326 1.34 -1.88 17.60
C LEU A 326 2.67 -2.63 17.49
N ASP A 327 2.61 -3.97 17.43
CA ASP A 327 3.82 -4.79 17.19
C ASP A 327 4.27 -4.70 15.73
N LEU A 328 3.32 -4.66 14.80
CA LEU A 328 3.59 -4.59 13.35
C LEU A 328 4.29 -3.28 12.97
N VAL A 329 3.79 -2.15 13.46
CA VAL A 329 4.29 -0.81 13.13
C VAL A 329 5.68 -0.51 13.71
N TRP A 330 6.21 -1.40 14.55
CA TRP A 330 7.63 -1.36 14.89
C TRP A 330 8.52 -1.56 13.66
N GLY A 331 8.06 -2.36 12.69
CA GLY A 331 8.70 -2.48 11.38
C GLY A 331 8.39 -1.33 10.44
N LEU A 332 7.89 -0.21 10.95
CA LEU A 332 7.71 1.06 10.23
C LEU A 332 6.61 1.04 9.15
N GLY A 333 5.72 0.05 9.18
CA GLY A 333 4.52 0.00 8.35
C GLY A 333 3.41 -0.82 9.01
N ALA A 334 2.19 -0.77 8.47
CA ALA A 334 1.05 -1.53 8.99
C ALA A 334 0.35 -2.36 7.89
N TYR A 335 -0.98 -2.51 7.97
CA TYR A 335 -1.71 -3.48 7.15
C TYR A 335 -1.71 -3.15 5.66
N HIS A 336 -1.67 -1.88 5.29
CA HIS A 336 -1.60 -1.51 3.88
C HIS A 336 -0.23 -1.84 3.29
N CYS A 337 0.86 -1.66 4.04
CA CYS A 337 2.23 -1.94 3.58
C CYS A 337 2.51 -3.44 3.36
N ILE A 338 1.83 -4.32 4.09
CA ILE A 338 2.04 -5.78 4.00
C ILE A 338 1.04 -6.50 3.09
N THR A 339 0.15 -5.76 2.43
CA THR A 339 -0.89 -6.32 1.55
C THR A 339 -0.86 -5.68 0.17
N GLN A 340 -1.19 -6.47 -0.85
CA GLN A 340 -1.35 -5.99 -2.21
C GLN A 340 -2.57 -6.67 -2.85
N GLN A 341 -3.56 -5.88 -3.23
CA GLN A 341 -4.76 -6.40 -3.89
C GLN A 341 -4.46 -6.94 -5.29
N ILE A 342 -5.02 -8.10 -5.60
CA ILE A 342 -5.03 -8.71 -6.93
C ILE A 342 -6.37 -8.36 -7.57
N MET A 343 -6.33 -7.41 -8.50
CA MET A 343 -7.55 -6.89 -9.13
C MET A 343 -8.18 -7.91 -10.08
N ARG A 344 -9.51 -7.89 -10.15
CA ARG A 344 -10.28 -8.82 -10.99
C ARG A 344 -9.93 -8.74 -12.46
#